data_AF-A0A1G1F142-F1
#
_entry.id   AF-A0A1G1F142-F1
#
_cell.length_a   1.000
_cell.length_b   1.000
_cell.length_c   1.000
_cell.angle_alpha   90.00
_cell.angle_beta   90.00
_cell.angle_gamma   90.00
#
_symmetry.space_group_name_H-M   'P 1'
#
loop_
_entity.id
_entity.type
_entity.pdbx_description
1 polymer ?
#
loop_
_entity_poly.entity_id
_entity_poly.type
_entity_poly.pdbx_seq_one_letter_code
_entity_poly.pdbx_strand_id
1 'polypeptide(L)' 'MKKYLLILIVSIFFLSACASTQTVLMKNPQTGDIKECKRDTWKHWSWQEEAVIKDCKEKYEKAGYVEVK' A
#
# COMPACT_ATOMS: atom_id res chain seq x y z
N MET A 1 4.60 -41.44 3.99
CA MET A 1 5.55 -40.29 3.93
C MET A 1 5.25 -39.29 2.81
N LYS A 2 4.88 -39.70 1.57
CA LYS A 2 4.55 -38.78 0.46
C LYS A 2 3.36 -37.82 0.69
N LYS A 3 2.37 -38.17 1.52
CA LYS A 3 1.15 -37.37 1.75
C LYS A 3 1.41 -36.06 2.52
N TYR A 4 2.41 -36.03 3.39
CA TYR A 4 2.73 -34.86 4.21
C TYR A 4 3.45 -33.76 3.43
N LEU A 5 4.12 -34.11 2.34
CA LEU A 5 4.83 -33.16 1.48
C LEU A 5 3.86 -32.20 0.77
N LEU A 6 2.71 -32.72 0.32
CA LEU A 6 1.67 -31.94 -0.35
C LEU A 6 1.03 -30.90 0.58
N ILE A 7 0.81 -31.27 1.85
CA ILE A 7 0.21 -30.38 2.85
C ILE A 7 1.16 -29.21 3.18
N LEU A 8 2.47 -29.47 3.20
CA LEU A 8 3.51 -28.48 3.48
C LEU A 8 3.69 -27.45 2.35
N ILE A 9 3.43 -27.82 1.11
CA ILE A 9 3.54 -26.90 -0.04
C ILE A 9 2.34 -25.93 -0.07
N VAL A 10 1.14 -26.40 0.29
CA VAL A 10 -0.06 -25.56 0.30
C VAL A 10 -0.01 -24.50 1.41
N SER A 11 0.58 -24.80 2.56
CA SER A 11 0.66 -23.84 3.67
C SER A 11 1.58 -22.64 3.39
N ILE A 12 2.60 -22.80 2.53
CA ILE A 12 3.53 -21.72 2.18
C ILE A 12 2.84 -20.65 1.30
N PHE A 13 1.85 -21.04 0.48
CA PHE A 13 1.11 -20.10 -0.38
C PHE A 13 0.12 -19.21 0.38
N PHE A 14 -0.35 -19.62 1.55
CA PHE A 14 -1.30 -18.81 2.33
C PHE A 14 -0.65 -17.66 3.11
N LEU A 15 0.68 -17.66 3.27
CA LEU A 15 1.41 -16.64 4.04
C LEU A 15 1.84 -15.42 3.22
N SER A 16 1.73 -15.43 1.89
CA SER A 16 2.16 -14.32 1.03
C SER A 16 1.09 -13.25 0.77
N ALA A 17 -0.11 -13.37 1.35
CA ALA A 17 -1.23 -12.48 1.05
C ALA A 17 -1.37 -11.25 1.98
N CYS A 18 -0.59 -11.15 3.06
CA CYS A 18 -0.51 -9.94 3.88
C CYS A 18 0.69 -9.08 3.46
N ALA A 19 0.73 -8.65 2.21
CA ALA A 19 1.59 -7.53 1.83
C ALA A 19 0.95 -6.26 2.42
N SER A 20 1.52 -5.78 3.52
CA SER A 20 1.18 -4.47 4.10
C SER A 20 1.36 -3.42 3.01
N THR A 21 0.27 -2.98 2.38
CA THR A 21 0.29 -1.79 1.53
C THR A 21 0.28 -0.60 2.47
N GLN A 22 1.40 0.10 2.62
CA GLN A 22 1.40 1.40 3.25
C GLN A 22 0.43 2.29 2.49
N THR A 23 -0.65 2.68 3.18
CA THR A 23 -1.67 3.59 2.68
C THR A 23 -1.65 4.82 3.57
N VAL A 24 -1.56 6.00 2.95
CA VAL A 24 -1.65 7.29 3.63
C VAL A 24 -2.88 8.03 3.13
N LEU A 25 -3.66 8.58 4.05
CA LEU A 25 -4.82 9.41 3.70
C LEU A 25 -4.45 10.89 3.76
N MET A 26 -4.82 11.63 2.73
CA MET A 26 -4.66 13.08 2.62
C MET A 26 -6.03 13.72 2.61
N LYS A 27 -6.27 14.74 3.46
CA LYS A 27 -7.54 15.45 3.55
C LYS A 27 -7.37 16.92 3.19
N ASN A 28 -8.26 17.45 2.35
CA ASN A 28 -8.36 18.88 2.13
C ASN A 28 -9.14 19.51 3.30
N PRO A 29 -8.55 20.44 4.07
CA PRO A 29 -9.21 21.04 5.22
C PRO A 29 -10.33 22.02 4.85
N GLN A 30 -10.32 22.57 3.62
CA GLN A 30 -11.30 23.54 3.14
C GLN A 30 -12.58 22.86 2.63
N THR A 31 -12.44 21.73 1.93
CA THR A 31 -13.57 21.02 1.31
C THR A 31 -13.96 19.74 2.03
N GLY A 32 -13.07 19.20 2.86
CA GLY A 32 -13.25 17.89 3.50
C GLY A 32 -12.95 16.70 2.58
N ASP A 33 -12.54 16.92 1.33
CA ASP A 33 -12.19 15.86 0.37
C ASP A 33 -11.03 15.00 0.89
N ILE A 34 -11.11 13.67 0.69
CA ILE A 34 -10.10 12.71 1.14
C ILE A 34 -9.54 11.98 -0.07
N LYS A 35 -8.21 11.86 -0.11
CA LYS A 35 -7.44 11.17 -1.15
C LYS A 35 -6.55 10.13 -0.53
N GLU A 36 -6.45 8.99 -1.20
CA GLU A 36 -5.65 7.86 -0.76
C GLU A 36 -4.34 7.81 -1.54
N CYS A 37 -3.21 7.90 -0.83
CA CYS A 37 -1.88 7.63 -1.35
C CYS A 37 -1.52 6.19 -1.05
N LYS A 38 -1.56 5.35 -2.08
CA LYS A 38 -1.13 3.94 -2.04
C LYS A 38 -0.31 3.59 -3.27
N ARG A 39 0.55 2.59 -3.13
CA ARG A 39 1.26 2.01 -4.26
C ARG A 39 0.31 1.16 -5.10
N ASP A 40 0.33 1.36 -6.42
CA ASP A 40 -0.30 0.45 -7.37
C ASP A 40 0.58 -0.79 -7.57
N THR A 41 0.07 -1.96 -7.16
CA THR A 41 0.77 -3.25 -7.20
C THR A 41 1.08 -3.75 -8.62
N TRP A 42 0.37 -3.25 -9.62
CA TRP A 42 0.52 -3.64 -11.02
C TRP A 42 1.46 -2.71 -11.80
N LYS A 43 1.73 -1.51 -11.26
CA LYS A 43 2.55 -0.49 -11.93
C LYS A 43 3.90 -0.26 -11.27
N HIS A 44 4.02 -0.55 -9.97
CA HIS A 44 5.22 -0.23 -9.20
C HIS A 44 5.68 -1.45 -8.40
N TRP A 45 6.99 -1.68 -8.38
CA TRP A 45 7.59 -2.74 -7.58
C TRP A 45 7.48 -2.44 -6.08
N SER A 46 7.50 -3.48 -5.24
CA SER A 46 7.36 -3.33 -3.78
C SER A 46 8.43 -2.43 -3.15
N TRP A 47 9.67 -2.46 -3.66
CA TRP A 47 10.76 -1.61 -3.16
C TRP A 47 10.59 -0.12 -3.50
N GLN A 48 9.64 0.24 -4.37
CA GLN A 48 9.32 1.62 -4.74
C GLN A 48 8.19 2.21 -3.89
N GLU A 49 7.64 1.44 -2.95
CA GLU A 49 6.46 1.82 -2.16
C GLU A 49 6.62 3.17 -1.46
N GLU A 50 7.71 3.37 -0.74
CA GLU A 50 7.99 4.62 -0.04
C GLU A 50 8.11 5.80 -1.01
N ALA A 51 8.81 5.63 -2.13
CA ALA A 51 9.00 6.67 -3.12
C ALA A 51 7.68 7.09 -3.79
N VAL A 52 6.82 6.12 -4.13
CA VAL A 52 5.51 6.37 -4.74
C VAL A 52 4.56 7.06 -3.77
N ILE A 53 4.55 6.63 -2.50
CA ILE A 53 3.72 7.26 -1.47
C ILE A 53 4.22 8.68 -1.19
N LYS A 54 5.53 8.88 -1.10
CA LYS A 54 6.13 10.20 -0.89
C LYS A 54 5.77 11.17 -2.01
N ASP A 55 5.93 10.78 -3.28
CA ASP A 55 5.55 11.62 -4.43
C ASP A 55 4.05 11.96 -4.43
N CYS A 56 3.19 10.99 -4.08
CA CYS A 56 1.76 11.23 -3.93
C CYS A 56 1.46 12.27 -2.83
N LYS A 57 2.07 12.13 -1.65
CA LYS A 57 1.91 13.07 -0.54
C LYS A 57 2.34 14.47 -0.92
N GLU A 58 3.54 14.61 -1.49
CA GLU A 58 4.08 15.92 -1.91
C GLU A 58 3.17 16.64 -2.92
N LYS A 59 2.56 15.89 -3.86
CA LYS A 59 1.59 16.46 -4.81
C LYS A 59 0.33 16.99 -4.12
N TYR A 60 -0.20 16.25 -3.15
CA TYR A 60 -1.40 16.67 -2.42
C TYR A 60 -1.12 17.78 -1.41
N GLU A 61 0.05 17.77 -0.75
CA GLU A 61 0.51 18.87 0.11
C GLU A 61 0.61 20.19 -0.68
N LYS A 62 1.20 20.15 -1.89
CA LYS A 62 1.22 21.31 -2.81
C LYS A 62 -0.19 21.77 -3.22
N ALA A 63 -1.16 20.86 -3.24
CA ALA A 63 -2.57 21.16 -3.49
C ALA A 63 -3.35 21.58 -2.22
N GLY A 64 -2.68 21.76 -1.09
CA GLY A 64 -3.27 22.23 0.17
C GLY A 64 -3.93 21.14 1.03
N TYR A 65 -3.69 19.86 0.74
CA TYR A 65 -4.15 18.75 1.58
C TYR A 65 -3.18 18.51 2.75
N VAL A 66 -3.70 17.92 3.83
CA VAL A 66 -2.93 17.53 5.02
C VAL A 66 -3.06 16.04 5.27
N GLU A 67 -1.99 15.40 5.75
CA GLU A 67 -2.03 13.99 6.13
C GLU A 67 -2.96 13.76 7.33
N VAL A 68 -3.79 12.74 7.23
CA VAL A 68 -4.67 12.27 8.31
C VAL A 68 -3.87 11.29 9.17
N LYS A 69 -3.65 11.64 10.44
CA LYS A 69 -2.98 10.79 11.44
C LYS A 69 -3.97 9.89 12.16
#